data_AF-A0A662VPZ3-F1
#
_entry.id   AF-A0A662VPZ3-F1
#
_cell.length_a   1.000
_cell.length_b   1.000
_cell.length_c   1.000
_cell.angle_alpha   90.00
_cell.angle_beta   90.00
_cell.angle_gamma   90.00
#
_symmetry.space_group_name_H-M   'P 1'
#
loop_
_entity.id
_entity.type
_entity.pdbx_description
1 polymer ?
#
loop_
_entity_poly.entity_id
_entity_poly.type
_entity_poly.pdbx_seq_one_letter_code
_entity_poly.pdbx_strand_id
1 'polypeptide(L)'
;MDIILGPSSPALGKRISRALNSKIIGAEFKKFPDGELYARLSSESECAAIIQSICSNDDLILLILLLDALEEAEKVVVIPYFGYARQDRKFKEGEGISIRAIAGLIENYTDKIITVNLHSEMAKSYFKNIYEIDAMPLIGRMYKNKDVVMISPDLGSVERVKIAAEYADCDFDYLEKKRIDASHVEITPKEIDVEGKEIVIVDDIISTGGTIIEATKVLKDLGAKRVEAVCVHAVLANYALSKLFNSGIDDVIATDTIERIISRITVADEIAEVLQDLKP
;
A
#
# COMPACT_ATOMS: atom_id res chain seq x y z
N MET A 1 -2.67 -16.61 19.31
CA MET A 1 -3.29 -15.86 18.21
C MET A 1 -3.20 -16.66 16.93
N ASP A 2 -4.37 -17.10 16.44
CA ASP A 2 -4.55 -17.79 15.17
C ASP A 2 -4.61 -16.79 14.00
N ILE A 3 -4.32 -17.24 12.78
CA ILE A 3 -4.31 -16.41 11.57
C ILE A 3 -5.46 -16.82 10.64
N ILE A 4 -6.24 -15.84 10.19
CA ILE A 4 -7.28 -16.01 9.18
C ILE A 4 -6.85 -15.29 7.92
N LEU A 5 -6.88 -16.03 6.81
CA LEU A 5 -6.49 -15.52 5.49
C LEU A 5 -7.73 -15.01 4.77
N GLY A 6 -7.82 -13.69 4.58
CA GLY A 6 -8.80 -13.12 3.68
C GLY A 6 -8.42 -13.36 2.20
N PRO A 7 -9.41 -13.30 1.28
CA PRO A 7 -9.20 -13.61 -0.14
C PRO A 7 -8.25 -12.65 -0.87
N SER A 8 -8.05 -11.43 -0.36
CA SER A 8 -7.16 -10.44 -0.99
C SER A 8 -5.71 -10.51 -0.49
N SER A 9 -5.45 -11.27 0.57
CA SER A 9 -4.11 -11.39 1.16
C SER A 9 -3.69 -12.82 1.56
N PRO A 10 -4.02 -13.88 0.79
CA PRO A 10 -3.71 -15.25 1.20
C PRO A 10 -2.20 -15.56 1.22
N ALA A 11 -1.44 -14.99 0.28
CA ALA A 11 0.00 -15.19 0.19
C ALA A 11 0.74 -14.48 1.33
N LEU A 12 0.46 -13.19 1.54
CA LEU A 12 1.01 -12.40 2.65
C LEU A 12 0.63 -12.99 4.02
N GLY A 13 -0.65 -13.33 4.24
CA GLY A 13 -1.08 -13.92 5.50
C GLY A 13 -0.41 -15.28 5.79
N LYS A 14 -0.11 -16.09 4.76
CA LYS A 14 0.68 -17.32 4.92
C LYS A 14 2.13 -17.04 5.30
N ARG A 15 2.75 -15.96 4.79
CA ARG A 15 4.10 -15.53 5.21
C ARG A 15 4.10 -15.10 6.67
N ILE A 16 3.13 -14.28 7.07
CA ILE A 16 2.95 -13.81 8.46
C ILE A 16 2.74 -15.00 9.41
N SER A 17 1.87 -15.95 9.06
CA SER A 17 1.66 -17.17 9.87
C SER A 17 2.95 -17.96 10.09
N ARG A 18 3.80 -18.07 9.06
CA ARG A 18 5.11 -18.75 9.17
C ARG A 18 6.06 -17.97 10.08
N ALA A 19 6.15 -16.65 9.92
CA ALA A 19 6.99 -15.80 10.77
C ALA A 19 6.59 -15.87 12.25
N LEU A 20 5.29 -15.98 12.53
CA LEU A 20 4.74 -16.09 13.89
C LEU A 20 4.71 -17.52 14.46
N ASN A 21 4.96 -18.54 13.64
CA ASN A 21 4.64 -19.94 13.95
C ASN A 21 3.19 -20.13 14.43
N SER A 22 2.25 -19.38 13.84
CA SER A 22 0.83 -19.39 14.20
C SER A 22 0.03 -20.34 13.30
N LYS A 23 -0.98 -20.99 13.87
CA LYS A 23 -1.95 -21.82 13.14
C LYS A 23 -2.80 -20.96 12.21
N ILE A 24 -3.10 -21.50 11.03
CA ILE A 24 -4.07 -20.90 10.10
C ILE A 24 -5.44 -21.56 10.30
N ILE A 25 -6.48 -20.74 10.45
CA ILE A 25 -7.88 -21.19 10.40
C ILE A 25 -8.36 -21.11 8.96
N GLY A 26 -8.97 -22.19 8.47
CA GLY A 26 -9.54 -22.21 7.13
C GLY A 26 -10.78 -21.32 7.04
N ALA A 27 -10.92 -20.61 5.93
CA ALA A 27 -12.10 -19.82 5.61
C ALA A 27 -12.68 -20.28 4.26
N GLU A 28 -14.00 -20.48 4.23
CA GLU A 28 -14.76 -20.77 3.02
C GLU A 28 -15.45 -19.49 2.54
N PHE A 29 -15.31 -19.19 1.25
CA PHE A 29 -15.93 -18.01 0.62
C PHE A 29 -16.84 -18.44 -0.53
N LYS A 30 -18.04 -17.85 -0.60
CA LYS A 30 -18.98 -18.07 -1.71
C LYS A 30 -19.63 -16.76 -2.13
N LYS A 31 -20.07 -16.72 -3.39
CA LYS A 31 -20.94 -15.67 -3.93
C LYS A 31 -22.23 -16.31 -4.41
N PHE A 32 -23.36 -15.90 -3.85
CA PHE A 32 -24.67 -16.38 -4.24
C PHE A 32 -25.06 -15.84 -5.64
N PRO A 33 -26.04 -16.45 -6.33
CA PRO A 33 -26.45 -16.04 -7.68
C PRO A 33 -26.92 -14.58 -7.81
N ASP A 34 -27.41 -13.98 -6.72
CA ASP A 34 -27.83 -12.58 -6.62
C ASP A 34 -26.68 -11.62 -6.28
N GLY A 35 -25.50 -12.15 -5.98
CA GLY A 35 -24.28 -11.38 -5.69
C GLY A 35 -23.96 -11.24 -4.20
N GLU A 36 -24.80 -11.74 -3.29
CA GLU A 36 -24.48 -11.76 -1.86
C GLU A 36 -23.23 -12.59 -1.57
N LEU A 37 -22.45 -12.16 -0.57
CA LEU A 37 -21.20 -12.81 -0.20
C LEU A 37 -21.40 -13.62 1.08
N TYR A 38 -20.67 -14.72 1.16
CA TYR A 38 -20.69 -15.64 2.29
C TYR A 38 -19.26 -15.92 2.73
N ALA A 39 -19.02 -15.89 4.04
CA ALA A 39 -17.78 -16.31 4.66
C ALA A 39 -18.08 -17.26 5.83
N ARG A 40 -17.27 -18.30 6.01
CA ARG A 40 -17.35 -19.21 7.15
C ARG A 40 -15.97 -19.68 7.59
N LEU A 41 -15.71 -19.63 8.89
CA LEU A 41 -14.51 -20.20 9.50
C LEU A 41 -14.67 -21.71 9.75
N SER A 42 -13.58 -22.45 9.57
CA SER A 42 -13.55 -23.91 9.79
C SER A 42 -13.55 -24.30 11.27
N SER A 43 -13.16 -23.38 12.15
CA SER A 43 -13.11 -23.56 13.60
C SER A 43 -13.23 -22.21 14.29
N GLU A 44 -13.68 -22.23 15.54
CA GLU A 44 -13.66 -21.07 16.44
C GLU A 44 -12.22 -20.71 16.84
N SER A 45 -12.05 -19.50 17.39
CA SER A 45 -10.80 -19.00 17.96
C SER A 45 -11.12 -18.08 19.13
N GLU A 46 -10.30 -18.13 20.18
CA GLU A 46 -10.37 -17.17 21.29
C GLU A 46 -9.61 -15.87 20.97
N CYS A 47 -8.61 -15.93 20.07
CA CYS A 47 -7.77 -14.80 19.70
C CYS A 47 -7.26 -14.99 18.26
N ALA A 48 -7.64 -14.11 17.34
CA ALA A 48 -7.33 -14.22 15.93
C ALA A 48 -6.92 -12.88 15.28
N ALA A 49 -6.00 -12.97 14.31
CA ALA A 49 -5.71 -11.89 13.39
C ALA A 49 -6.23 -12.21 11.98
N ILE A 50 -7.04 -11.31 11.42
CA ILE A 50 -7.52 -11.39 10.02
C ILE A 50 -6.57 -10.58 9.14
N ILE A 51 -6.01 -11.21 8.10
CA ILE A 51 -5.14 -10.53 7.12
C ILE A 51 -5.92 -10.35 5.82
N GLN A 52 -6.31 -9.11 5.51
CA GLN A 52 -7.20 -8.79 4.38
C GLN A 52 -7.05 -7.32 3.94
N SER A 53 -6.44 -7.10 2.78
CA SER A 53 -6.47 -5.79 2.10
C SER A 53 -7.87 -5.46 1.56
N ILE A 54 -8.21 -4.16 1.50
CA ILE A 54 -9.48 -3.67 0.93
C ILE A 54 -9.19 -3.11 -0.46
N CYS A 55 -9.18 -3.98 -1.47
CA CYS A 55 -8.97 -3.60 -2.87
C CYS A 55 -10.29 -3.37 -3.63
N SER A 56 -11.40 -3.85 -3.08
CA SER A 56 -12.73 -3.83 -3.69
C SER A 56 -13.84 -3.78 -2.63
N ASN A 57 -15.09 -3.57 -3.08
CA ASN A 57 -16.26 -3.66 -2.21
C ASN A 57 -16.43 -5.07 -1.63
N ASP A 58 -16.19 -6.12 -2.43
CA ASP A 58 -16.30 -7.52 -1.99
C ASP A 58 -15.29 -7.81 -0.87
N ASP A 59 -14.07 -7.25 -0.94
CA ASP A 59 -13.05 -7.41 0.10
C ASP A 59 -13.48 -6.82 1.45
N LEU A 60 -14.11 -5.65 1.42
CA LEU A 60 -14.65 -4.99 2.60
C LEU A 60 -15.78 -5.83 3.21
N ILE A 61 -16.74 -6.26 2.40
CA ILE A 61 -17.87 -7.07 2.89
C ILE A 61 -17.38 -8.38 3.48
N LEU A 62 -16.45 -9.07 2.82
CA LEU A 62 -15.87 -10.32 3.33
C LEU A 62 -15.08 -10.10 4.62
N LEU A 63 -14.37 -8.98 4.77
CA LEU A 63 -13.71 -8.62 6.04
C LEU A 63 -14.74 -8.51 7.18
N ILE A 64 -15.85 -7.80 6.94
CA ILE A 64 -16.91 -7.63 7.95
C ILE A 64 -17.55 -8.99 8.31
N LEU A 65 -17.84 -9.85 7.34
CA LEU A 65 -18.38 -11.18 7.60
C LEU A 65 -17.41 -12.07 8.40
N LEU A 66 -16.10 -11.97 8.16
CA LEU A 66 -15.09 -12.69 8.94
C LEU A 66 -14.98 -12.16 10.38
N LEU A 67 -15.11 -10.84 10.57
CA LEU A 67 -15.10 -10.21 11.88
C LEU A 67 -16.32 -10.58 12.72
N ASP A 68 -17.49 -10.64 12.07
CA ASP A 68 -18.75 -11.05 12.66
C ASP A 68 -18.71 -12.53 13.09
N ALA A 69 -18.15 -13.41 12.23
CA ALA A 69 -17.97 -14.82 12.53
C ALA A 69 -17.04 -15.13 13.73
N LEU A 70 -16.35 -14.11 14.27
CA LEU A 70 -15.48 -14.19 15.44
C LEU A 70 -16.13 -13.59 16.71
N GLU A 71 -17.46 -13.52 16.81
CA GLU A 71 -18.24 -12.81 17.84
C GLU A 71 -17.52 -12.55 19.18
N GLU A 72 -17.12 -13.61 19.91
CA GLU A 72 -16.50 -13.55 21.24
C GLU A 72 -14.95 -13.52 21.27
N ALA A 73 -14.30 -13.60 20.12
CA ALA A 73 -12.84 -13.66 20.04
C ALA A 73 -12.21 -12.28 20.25
N GLU A 74 -10.99 -12.27 20.78
CA GLU A 74 -10.10 -11.12 20.63
C GLU A 74 -9.65 -11.00 19.17
N LYS A 75 -9.95 -9.86 18.54
CA LYS A 75 -9.76 -9.65 17.10
C LYS A 75 -8.69 -8.60 16.85
N VAL A 76 -7.67 -8.95 16.07
CA VAL A 76 -6.79 -7.98 15.41
C VAL A 76 -7.09 -8.02 13.91
N VAL A 77 -7.14 -6.88 13.26
CA VAL A 77 -7.30 -6.83 11.79
C VAL A 77 -6.06 -6.21 11.19
N VAL A 78 -5.45 -6.90 10.25
CA VAL A 78 -4.39 -6.38 9.41
C VAL A 78 -4.96 -6.10 8.04
N ILE A 79 -4.91 -4.84 7.64
CA ILE A 79 -5.36 -4.33 6.34
C ILE A 79 -4.13 -3.77 5.62
N PRO A 80 -3.32 -4.61 4.94
CA PRO A 80 -2.08 -4.16 4.33
C PRO A 80 -2.26 -3.03 3.33
N TYR A 81 -3.35 -3.05 2.55
CA TYR A 81 -3.79 -1.92 1.74
C TYR A 81 -5.21 -1.49 2.13
N PHE A 82 -5.35 -0.26 2.61
CA PHE A 82 -6.62 0.31 3.06
C PHE A 82 -7.27 1.13 1.93
N GLY A 83 -8.20 0.52 1.19
CA GLY A 83 -9.02 1.22 0.19
C GLY A 83 -9.82 2.39 0.77
N TYR A 84 -10.27 3.32 -0.06
CA TYR A 84 -10.96 4.57 0.33
C TYR A 84 -10.11 5.62 1.05
N ALA A 85 -8.86 5.31 1.44
CA ALA A 85 -7.96 6.26 2.11
C ALA A 85 -7.65 7.55 1.31
N ARG A 86 -7.92 7.55 0.00
CA ARG A 86 -7.76 8.74 -0.87
C ARG A 86 -8.88 9.78 -0.73
N GLN A 87 -10.06 9.38 -0.24
CA GLN A 87 -11.17 10.29 0.06
C GLN A 87 -11.18 10.58 1.56
N ASP A 88 -10.13 11.28 2.00
CA ASP A 88 -9.82 11.64 3.39
C ASP A 88 -10.41 12.99 3.81
N ARG A 89 -11.00 13.74 2.89
CA ARG A 89 -11.69 15.00 3.15
C ARG A 89 -12.78 15.21 2.10
N LYS A 90 -13.56 16.27 2.30
CA LYS A 90 -14.46 16.77 1.25
C LYS A 90 -13.65 17.66 0.33
N PHE A 91 -13.54 17.28 -0.94
CA PHE A 91 -12.97 18.13 -2.00
C PHE A 91 -14.03 19.03 -2.62
N LYS A 92 -15.31 18.61 -2.56
CA LYS A 92 -16.47 19.38 -3.00
C LYS A 92 -17.58 19.37 -1.96
N GLU A 93 -18.46 20.36 -2.06
CA GLU A 93 -19.67 20.42 -1.24
C GLU A 93 -20.54 19.17 -1.44
N GLY A 94 -21.13 18.68 -0.34
CA GLY A 94 -21.98 17.48 -0.35
C GLY A 94 -21.24 16.14 -0.29
N GLU A 95 -19.91 16.11 -0.42
CA GLU A 95 -19.15 14.86 -0.38
C GLU A 95 -19.14 14.21 1.01
N GLY A 96 -19.09 12.87 1.00
CA GLY A 96 -18.73 12.08 2.16
C GLY A 96 -17.21 12.01 2.35
N ILE A 97 -16.79 11.70 3.57
CA ILE A 97 -15.41 11.33 3.89
C ILE A 97 -15.41 9.81 3.98
N SER A 98 -15.03 9.13 2.90
CA SER A 98 -15.20 7.69 2.77
C SER A 98 -14.37 6.94 3.81
N ILE A 99 -13.10 7.31 4.01
CA ILE A 99 -12.25 6.65 5.01
C ILE A 99 -12.86 6.72 6.42
N ARG A 100 -13.47 7.86 6.79
CA ARG A 100 -14.17 8.01 8.09
C ARG A 100 -15.34 7.04 8.21
N ALA A 101 -16.12 6.85 7.14
CA ALA A 101 -17.25 5.93 7.14
C ALA A 101 -16.80 4.47 7.24
N ILE A 102 -15.76 4.10 6.48
CA ILE A 102 -15.22 2.73 6.47
C ILE A 102 -14.48 2.40 7.77
N ALA A 103 -13.68 3.32 8.31
CA ALA A 103 -13.03 3.18 9.61
C ALA A 103 -14.07 2.93 10.71
N GLY A 104 -15.11 3.78 10.78
CA GLY A 104 -16.18 3.62 11.77
C GLY A 104 -16.96 2.29 11.63
N LEU A 105 -17.09 1.75 10.42
CA LEU A 105 -17.70 0.44 10.19
C LEU A 105 -16.84 -0.69 10.80
N ILE A 106 -15.54 -0.67 10.55
CA ILE A 106 -14.60 -1.71 11.04
C ILE A 106 -14.41 -1.59 12.56
N GLU A 107 -14.35 -0.37 13.08
CA GLU A 107 -14.20 -0.10 14.53
C GLU A 107 -15.39 -0.54 15.38
N ASN A 108 -16.54 -0.88 14.78
CA ASN A 108 -17.62 -1.54 15.51
C ASN A 108 -17.28 -2.99 15.89
N TYR A 109 -16.30 -3.60 15.22
CA TYR A 109 -15.89 -4.99 15.46
C TYR A 109 -14.56 -5.09 16.22
N THR A 110 -13.62 -4.16 15.99
CA THR A 110 -12.33 -4.10 16.70
C THR A 110 -11.66 -2.73 16.56
N ASP A 111 -10.94 -2.30 17.59
CA ASP A 111 -10.04 -1.13 17.55
C ASP A 111 -8.55 -1.50 17.36
N LYS A 112 -8.22 -2.79 17.25
CA LYS A 112 -6.86 -3.28 16.97
C LYS A 112 -6.64 -3.45 15.47
N ILE A 113 -6.42 -2.33 14.78
CA ILE A 113 -6.22 -2.28 13.33
C ILE A 113 -4.75 -2.03 13.01
N ILE A 114 -4.15 -2.86 12.15
CA ILE A 114 -2.81 -2.67 11.58
C ILE A 114 -2.94 -2.36 10.09
N THR A 115 -2.24 -1.35 9.60
CA THR A 115 -2.15 -1.01 8.16
C THR A 115 -0.70 -0.78 7.76
N VAL A 116 -0.42 -0.78 6.46
CA VAL A 116 0.89 -0.37 5.91
C VAL A 116 0.70 0.93 5.13
N ASN A 117 1.55 1.93 5.39
CA ASN A 117 1.58 3.26 4.74
C ASN A 117 0.20 3.79 4.29
N LEU A 118 -0.62 4.23 5.24
CA LEU A 118 -1.88 4.88 4.90
C LEU A 118 -1.63 6.13 4.05
N HIS A 119 -2.56 6.41 3.15
CA HIS A 119 -2.35 7.43 2.12
C HIS A 119 -2.04 8.84 2.70
N SER A 120 -2.58 9.17 3.87
CA SER A 120 -2.34 10.46 4.51
C SER A 120 -2.52 10.42 6.03
N GLU A 121 -1.88 11.37 6.73
CA GLU A 121 -2.13 11.61 8.16
C GLU A 121 -3.58 12.02 8.43
N MET A 122 -4.24 12.67 7.48
CA MET A 122 -5.66 13.01 7.58
C MET A 122 -6.52 11.73 7.63
N ALA A 123 -6.25 10.76 6.75
CA ALA A 123 -6.91 9.47 6.76
C ALA A 123 -6.72 8.76 8.11
N LYS A 124 -5.51 8.81 8.67
CA LYS A 124 -5.15 8.22 9.96
C LYS A 124 -5.92 8.83 11.14
N SER A 125 -6.18 10.15 11.08
CA SER A 125 -6.89 10.87 12.14
C SER A 125 -8.34 10.43 12.39
N TYR A 126 -8.94 9.64 11.48
CA TYR A 126 -10.30 9.12 11.63
C TYR A 126 -10.40 7.82 12.43
N PHE A 127 -9.27 7.20 12.76
CA PHE A 127 -9.23 6.01 13.59
C PHE A 127 -9.01 6.40 15.06
N LYS A 128 -9.67 5.69 15.98
CA LYS A 128 -9.40 5.79 17.42
C LYS A 128 -8.02 5.24 17.75
N ASN A 129 -7.75 4.04 17.23
CA ASN A 129 -6.50 3.30 17.39
C ASN A 129 -6.16 2.65 16.04
N ILE A 130 -4.98 2.94 15.51
CA ILE A 130 -4.45 2.27 14.31
C ILE A 130 -2.93 2.19 14.42
N TYR A 131 -2.40 1.00 14.17
CA TYR A 131 -0.97 0.73 14.08
C TYR A 131 -0.57 0.81 12.62
N GLU A 132 0.28 1.77 12.30
CA GLU A 132 0.77 1.96 10.93
C GLU A 132 2.20 1.50 10.83
N ILE A 133 2.45 0.61 9.88
CA ILE A 133 3.79 0.14 9.50
C ILE A 133 4.27 0.99 8.32
N ASP A 134 5.49 1.49 8.43
CA ASP A 134 6.17 2.15 7.31
C ASP A 134 7.04 1.15 6.54
N ALA A 135 6.71 0.94 5.26
CA ALA A 135 7.46 0.08 4.33
C ALA A 135 8.55 0.84 3.55
N MET A 136 8.70 2.16 3.71
CA MET A 136 9.79 2.90 3.06
C MET A 136 11.19 2.39 3.45
N PRO A 137 11.47 2.02 4.72
CA PRO A 137 12.72 1.36 5.09
C PRO A 137 13.00 0.04 4.33
N LEU A 138 11.96 -0.74 4.04
CA LEU A 138 12.10 -1.98 3.24
C LEU A 138 12.48 -1.67 1.79
N ILE A 139 11.84 -0.65 1.20
CA ILE A 139 12.15 -0.16 -0.13
C ILE A 139 13.61 0.33 -0.18
N GLY A 140 14.02 1.17 0.78
CA GLY A 140 15.40 1.65 0.86
C GLY A 140 16.44 0.54 0.93
N ARG A 141 16.21 -0.46 1.80
CA ARG A 141 17.09 -1.63 1.96
C ARG A 141 17.30 -2.41 0.64
N MET A 142 16.34 -2.42 -0.28
CA MET A 142 16.49 -3.06 -1.61
C MET A 142 17.53 -2.37 -2.50
N TYR A 143 17.79 -1.09 -2.27
CA TYR A 143 18.74 -0.28 -3.05
C TYR A 143 20.04 0.02 -2.30
N LYS A 144 20.24 -0.55 -1.10
CA LYS A 144 21.47 -0.36 -0.33
C LYS A 144 22.71 -0.77 -1.13
N ASN A 145 23.71 0.12 -1.14
CA ASN A 145 24.95 -0.01 -1.93
C ASN A 145 24.77 0.03 -3.46
N LYS A 146 23.63 0.53 -3.96
CA LYS A 146 23.45 0.82 -5.39
C LYS A 146 23.65 2.31 -5.63
N ASP A 147 24.27 2.64 -6.75
CA ASP A 147 24.44 4.02 -7.21
C ASP A 147 23.15 4.49 -7.92
N VAL A 148 22.18 4.93 -7.12
CA VAL A 148 20.86 5.40 -7.59
C VAL A 148 20.51 6.74 -6.97
N VAL A 149 19.60 7.47 -7.61
CA VAL A 149 18.93 8.65 -7.02
C VAL A 149 17.45 8.34 -6.88
N MET A 150 16.88 8.56 -5.70
CA MET A 150 15.46 8.37 -5.46
C MET A 150 14.68 9.66 -5.75
N ILE A 151 13.63 9.57 -6.55
CA ILE A 151 12.84 10.73 -6.98
C ILE A 151 11.41 10.59 -6.49
N SER A 152 10.92 11.60 -5.78
CA SER A 152 9.50 11.76 -5.51
C SER A 152 8.79 12.30 -6.76
N PRO A 153 7.69 11.69 -7.22
CA PRO A 153 6.99 12.14 -8.42
C PRO A 153 6.25 13.49 -8.22
N ASP A 154 6.05 13.90 -6.97
CA ASP A 154 5.53 15.21 -6.58
C ASP A 154 5.97 15.60 -5.16
N LEU A 155 5.57 16.80 -4.70
CA LEU A 155 5.94 17.32 -3.39
C LEU A 155 5.30 16.54 -2.21
N GLY A 156 4.15 15.88 -2.43
CA GLY A 156 3.39 15.20 -1.39
C GLY A 156 4.05 13.92 -0.87
N SER A 157 4.87 13.27 -1.70
CA SER A 157 5.56 12.02 -1.35
C SER A 157 7.02 12.21 -0.86
N VAL A 158 7.52 13.45 -0.79
CA VAL A 158 8.94 13.74 -0.49
C VAL A 158 9.42 13.15 0.83
N GLU A 159 8.66 13.32 1.90
CA GLU A 159 9.05 12.79 3.22
C GLU A 159 9.18 11.26 3.20
N ARG A 160 8.35 10.55 2.42
CA ARG A 160 8.44 9.10 2.26
C ARG A 160 9.68 8.69 1.47
N VAL A 161 9.97 9.41 0.38
CA VAL A 161 11.16 9.17 -0.45
C VAL A 161 12.44 9.40 0.34
N LYS A 162 12.47 10.45 1.18
CA LYS A 162 13.58 10.74 2.08
C LYS A 162 13.88 9.58 3.02
N ILE A 163 12.85 8.95 3.62
CA ILE A 163 13.03 7.76 4.47
C ILE A 163 13.63 6.61 3.65
N ALA A 164 13.08 6.32 2.47
CA ALA A 164 13.64 5.25 1.62
C ALA A 164 15.11 5.52 1.24
N ALA A 165 15.46 6.77 0.92
CA ALA A 165 16.80 7.18 0.56
C ALA A 165 17.80 7.05 1.71
N GLU A 166 17.39 7.36 2.95
CA GLU A 166 18.19 7.16 4.16
C GLU A 166 18.59 5.69 4.33
N TYR A 167 17.66 4.75 4.11
CA TYR A 167 17.93 3.31 4.21
C TYR A 167 18.69 2.75 3.01
N ALA A 168 18.63 3.42 1.86
CA ALA A 168 19.41 3.10 0.67
C ALA A 168 20.85 3.66 0.72
N ASP A 169 21.09 4.68 1.57
CA ASP A 169 22.32 5.49 1.59
C ASP A 169 22.55 6.19 0.24
N CYS A 170 21.51 6.86 -0.27
CA CYS A 170 21.55 7.54 -1.58
C CYS A 170 20.94 8.95 -1.54
N ASP A 171 21.22 9.73 -2.58
CA ASP A 171 20.61 11.04 -2.76
C ASP A 171 19.11 10.91 -3.12
N PHE A 172 18.33 11.95 -2.79
CA PHE A 172 16.94 12.06 -3.22
C PHE A 172 16.57 13.47 -3.68
N ASP A 173 15.57 13.55 -4.54
CA ASP A 173 14.97 14.81 -4.99
C ASP A 173 13.48 14.61 -5.30
N TYR A 174 12.81 15.63 -5.81
CA TYR A 174 11.43 15.57 -6.28
C TYR A 174 11.22 16.32 -7.58
N LEU A 175 10.19 15.91 -8.31
CA LEU A 175 9.78 16.62 -9.51
C LEU A 175 8.90 17.82 -9.16
N GLU A 176 9.37 19.02 -9.48
CA GLU A 176 8.60 20.25 -9.33
C GLU A 176 7.79 20.51 -10.61
N LYS A 177 6.48 20.69 -10.47
CA LYS A 177 5.59 21.07 -11.58
C LYS A 177 5.45 22.58 -11.62
N LYS A 178 6.13 23.23 -12.57
CA LYS A 178 6.04 24.68 -12.78
C LYS A 178 5.08 24.99 -13.93
N ARG A 179 3.96 25.67 -13.63
CA ARG A 179 3.05 26.16 -14.67
C ARG A 179 3.64 27.41 -15.31
N ILE A 180 3.93 27.31 -16.59
CA ILE A 180 4.41 28.44 -17.40
C ILE A 180 3.19 29.26 -17.88
N ASP A 181 2.15 28.58 -18.35
CA ASP A 181 0.88 29.19 -18.79
C ASP A 181 -0.33 28.25 -18.58
N ALA A 182 -1.50 28.62 -19.11
CA ALA A 182 -2.75 27.87 -18.96
C ALA A 182 -2.71 26.46 -19.58
N SER A 183 -1.78 26.20 -20.49
CA SER A 183 -1.65 24.97 -21.27
C SER A 183 -0.32 24.25 -21.08
N HIS A 184 0.71 24.93 -20.58
CA HIS A 184 2.07 24.39 -20.47
C HIS A 184 2.54 24.25 -19.02
N VAL A 185 2.94 23.03 -18.65
CA VAL A 185 3.53 22.68 -17.35
C VAL A 185 4.89 22.05 -17.60
N GLU A 186 5.94 22.69 -17.13
CA GLU A 186 7.28 22.11 -17.08
C GLU A 186 7.42 21.28 -15.80
N ILE A 187 8.09 20.15 -15.93
CA ILE A 187 8.38 19.25 -14.82
C ILE A 187 9.88 19.00 -14.83
N THR A 188 10.56 19.33 -13.74
CA THR A 188 12.01 19.16 -13.61
C THR A 188 12.35 18.66 -12.21
N PRO A 189 13.48 17.94 -12.02
CA PRO A 189 14.10 17.81 -10.71
C PRO A 189 14.36 19.19 -10.11
N LYS A 190 14.31 19.30 -8.79
CA LYS A 190 14.51 20.59 -8.12
C LYS A 190 15.98 20.98 -8.09
N GLU A 191 16.85 20.04 -7.72
CA GLU A 191 18.26 20.32 -7.42
C GLU A 191 19.22 19.31 -8.07
N ILE A 192 18.83 18.05 -8.24
CA ILE A 192 19.74 16.99 -8.68
C ILE A 192 19.76 16.85 -10.19
N ASP A 193 20.96 16.90 -10.77
CA ASP A 193 21.20 16.48 -12.16
C ASP A 193 21.04 14.95 -12.30
N VAL A 194 20.19 14.54 -13.23
CA VAL A 194 19.81 13.15 -13.49
C VAL A 194 20.51 12.56 -14.73
N GLU A 195 21.27 13.36 -15.48
CA GLU A 195 21.95 12.89 -16.69
C GLU A 195 22.93 11.75 -16.37
N GLY A 196 22.79 10.63 -17.10
CA GLY A 196 23.64 9.45 -16.93
C GLY A 196 23.41 8.63 -15.65
N LYS A 197 22.49 9.04 -14.77
CA LYS A 197 22.22 8.37 -13.49
C LYS A 197 21.12 7.30 -13.58
N GLU A 198 21.12 6.38 -12.63
CA GLU A 198 20.02 5.43 -12.42
C GLU A 198 19.02 6.01 -11.41
N ILE A 199 17.77 6.12 -11.82
CA ILE A 199 16.72 6.83 -11.09
C ILE A 199 15.67 5.84 -10.61
N VAL A 200 15.26 5.98 -9.35
CA VAL A 200 14.19 5.19 -8.74
C VAL A 200 13.07 6.13 -8.31
N ILE A 201 11.94 6.10 -9.02
CA ILE A 201 10.75 6.86 -8.64
C ILE A 201 10.06 6.11 -7.50
N VAL A 202 9.87 6.76 -6.35
CA VAL A 202 9.28 6.15 -5.14
C VAL A 202 7.92 6.79 -4.85
N ASP A 203 6.88 5.97 -4.64
CA ASP A 203 5.55 6.47 -4.29
C ASP A 203 4.77 5.53 -3.34
N ASP A 204 3.70 6.01 -2.71
CA ASP A 204 2.86 5.16 -1.85
C ASP A 204 2.00 4.20 -2.68
N ILE A 205 1.33 4.69 -3.73
CA ILE A 205 0.37 3.92 -4.51
C ILE A 205 0.50 4.18 -6.02
N ILE A 206 0.82 3.13 -6.79
CA ILE A 206 0.68 3.15 -8.25
C ILE A 206 -0.70 2.61 -8.64
N SER A 207 -1.61 3.53 -9.00
CA SER A 207 -2.98 3.19 -9.46
C SER A 207 -3.09 3.18 -10.98
N THR A 208 -3.32 4.32 -11.63
CA THR A 208 -3.39 4.40 -13.10
C THR A 208 -2.00 4.51 -13.75
N GLY A 209 -0.98 4.80 -12.95
CA GLY A 209 0.41 5.00 -13.39
C GLY A 209 0.68 6.36 -14.03
N GLY A 210 -0.32 7.25 -14.16
CA GLY A 210 -0.19 8.51 -14.89
C GLY A 210 0.98 9.40 -14.43
N THR A 211 1.09 9.63 -13.11
CA THR A 211 2.17 10.43 -12.53
C THR A 211 3.55 9.82 -12.81
N ILE A 212 3.69 8.51 -12.66
CA ILE A 212 4.94 7.79 -12.88
C ILE A 212 5.32 7.77 -14.37
N ILE A 213 4.35 7.64 -15.28
CA ILE A 213 4.56 7.73 -16.73
C ILE A 213 5.09 9.11 -17.12
N GLU A 214 4.49 10.17 -16.58
CA GLU A 214 4.92 11.55 -16.81
C GLU A 214 6.35 11.78 -16.28
N ALA A 215 6.62 11.38 -15.04
CA ALA A 215 7.94 11.42 -14.42
C ALA A 215 8.98 10.66 -15.24
N THR A 216 8.66 9.45 -15.71
CA THR A 216 9.57 8.61 -16.51
C THR A 216 9.99 9.31 -17.79
N LYS A 217 9.04 9.90 -18.52
CA LYS A 217 9.33 10.62 -19.77
C LYS A 217 10.28 11.78 -19.53
N VAL A 218 9.97 12.62 -18.55
CA VAL A 218 10.80 13.77 -18.16
C VAL A 218 12.22 13.33 -17.81
N LEU A 219 12.37 12.31 -16.96
CA LEU A 219 13.68 11.81 -16.54
C LEU A 219 14.48 11.24 -17.71
N LYS A 220 13.84 10.51 -18.63
CA LYS A 220 14.48 9.99 -19.84
C LYS A 220 14.90 11.11 -20.80
N ASP A 221 14.06 12.12 -20.98
CA ASP A 221 14.37 13.30 -21.81
C ASP A 221 15.54 14.12 -21.25
N LEU A 222 15.72 14.12 -19.92
CA LEU A 222 16.88 14.70 -19.22
C LEU A 222 18.12 13.78 -19.22
N GLY A 223 18.09 12.64 -19.91
CA GLY A 223 19.26 11.78 -20.09
C GLY A 223 19.49 10.77 -18.97
N ALA A 224 18.49 10.47 -18.12
CA ALA A 224 18.60 9.39 -17.14
C ALA A 224 18.94 8.06 -17.83
N LYS A 225 20.02 7.42 -17.36
CA LYS A 225 20.50 6.13 -17.90
C LYS A 225 19.45 5.04 -17.73
N ARG A 226 18.81 5.01 -16.56
CA ARG A 226 17.81 4.00 -16.18
C ARG A 226 16.75 4.63 -15.28
N VAL A 227 15.49 4.25 -15.45
CA VAL A 227 14.37 4.73 -14.62
C VAL A 227 13.55 3.54 -14.18
N GLU A 228 13.46 3.32 -12.88
CA GLU A 228 12.58 2.34 -12.24
C GLU A 228 11.49 3.04 -11.43
N ALA A 229 10.39 2.34 -11.15
CA ALA A 229 9.45 2.76 -10.12
C ALA A 229 9.32 1.71 -9.03
N VAL A 230 9.21 2.16 -7.79
CA VAL A 230 8.89 1.32 -6.63
C VAL A 230 7.75 1.94 -5.83
N CYS A 231 6.80 1.12 -5.39
CA CYS A 231 5.71 1.60 -4.55
C CYS A 231 5.34 0.62 -3.44
N VAL A 232 4.64 1.15 -2.43
CA VAL A 232 4.06 0.29 -1.40
C VAL A 232 2.90 -0.49 -2.00
N HIS A 233 1.91 0.19 -2.57
CA HIS A 233 0.64 -0.42 -2.99
C HIS A 233 0.46 -0.44 -4.51
N ALA A 234 0.59 -1.61 -5.12
CA ALA A 234 0.41 -1.82 -6.56
C ALA A 234 -1.06 -2.05 -6.97
N VAL A 235 -1.86 -0.98 -6.97
CA VAL A 235 -3.27 -1.03 -7.42
C VAL A 235 -3.37 -1.38 -8.90
N LEU A 236 -2.54 -0.77 -9.75
CA LEU A 236 -2.38 -1.08 -11.18
C LEU A 236 -3.68 -1.15 -12.01
N ALA A 237 -4.57 -0.16 -11.85
CA ALA A 237 -5.83 -0.08 -12.58
C ALA A 237 -5.65 0.25 -14.08
N ASN A 238 -6.63 -0.10 -14.91
CA ASN A 238 -6.71 0.33 -16.32
C ASN A 238 -5.43 0.05 -17.15
N TYR A 239 -4.88 -1.16 -17.03
CA TYR A 239 -3.65 -1.59 -17.71
C TYR A 239 -2.42 -0.74 -17.35
N ALA A 240 -2.36 -0.19 -16.14
CA ALA A 240 -1.26 0.68 -15.70
C ALA A 240 0.12 0.06 -15.93
N LEU A 241 0.30 -1.22 -15.61
CA LEU A 241 1.59 -1.89 -15.77
C LEU A 241 2.08 -1.87 -17.23
N SER A 242 1.20 -2.19 -18.19
CA SER A 242 1.53 -2.12 -19.61
C SER A 242 1.83 -0.69 -20.06
N LYS A 243 1.09 0.30 -19.54
CA LYS A 243 1.32 1.72 -19.87
C LYS A 243 2.65 2.23 -19.31
N LEU A 244 3.06 1.77 -18.13
CA LEU A 244 4.35 2.10 -17.52
C LEU A 244 5.50 1.56 -18.36
N PHE A 245 5.48 0.28 -18.74
CA PHE A 245 6.52 -0.25 -19.63
C PHE A 245 6.53 0.44 -21.01
N ASN A 246 5.37 0.76 -21.57
CA ASN A 246 5.28 1.51 -22.82
C ASN A 246 5.77 2.97 -22.71
N SER A 247 5.91 3.53 -21.49
CA SER A 247 6.52 4.85 -21.31
C SER A 247 8.03 4.83 -21.26
N GLY A 248 8.66 3.65 -21.41
CA GLY A 248 10.12 3.50 -21.36
C GLY A 248 10.68 3.31 -19.96
N ILE A 249 9.85 2.95 -18.97
CA ILE A 249 10.34 2.57 -17.64
C ILE A 249 11.06 1.22 -17.74
N ASP A 250 12.16 1.07 -17.02
CA ASP A 250 13.01 -0.12 -17.05
C ASP A 250 12.50 -1.23 -16.14
N ASP A 251 11.88 -0.88 -15.01
CA ASP A 251 11.26 -1.85 -14.09
C ASP A 251 10.19 -1.20 -13.22
N VAL A 252 9.28 -2.03 -12.69
CA VAL A 252 8.28 -1.63 -11.70
C VAL A 252 8.28 -2.67 -10.58
N ILE A 253 8.45 -2.21 -9.35
CA ILE A 253 8.56 -3.04 -8.15
C ILE A 253 7.50 -2.60 -7.13
N ALA A 254 6.97 -3.54 -6.38
CA ALA A 254 6.07 -3.23 -5.28
C ALA A 254 6.29 -4.13 -4.06
N THR A 255 5.64 -3.75 -2.96
CA THR A 255 5.44 -4.66 -1.83
C THR A 255 4.36 -5.70 -2.13
N ASP A 256 4.14 -6.64 -1.21
CA ASP A 256 3.06 -7.63 -1.24
C ASP A 256 1.80 -7.19 -0.48
N THR A 257 1.66 -5.90 -0.12
CA THR A 257 0.41 -5.35 0.46
C THR A 257 -0.80 -5.51 -0.49
N ILE A 258 -0.54 -5.45 -1.80
CA ILE A 258 -1.42 -5.95 -2.86
C ILE A 258 -0.58 -6.91 -3.68
N GLU A 259 -0.86 -8.21 -3.59
CA GLU A 259 -0.07 -9.23 -4.29
C GLU A 259 -0.19 -9.07 -5.81
N ARG A 260 0.94 -8.81 -6.47
CA ARG A 260 1.07 -8.66 -7.92
C ARG A 260 2.31 -9.41 -8.40
N ILE A 261 2.43 -9.62 -9.71
CA ILE A 261 3.63 -10.21 -10.32
C ILE A 261 4.91 -9.38 -10.09
N ILE A 262 4.76 -8.11 -9.71
CA ILE A 262 5.84 -7.18 -9.39
C ILE A 262 6.12 -7.06 -7.88
N SER A 263 5.42 -7.82 -7.04
CA SER A 263 5.64 -7.83 -5.59
C SER A 263 6.95 -8.55 -5.27
N ARG A 264 8.00 -7.77 -5.01
CA ARG A 264 9.36 -8.29 -4.71
C ARG A 264 9.84 -7.93 -3.31
N ILE A 265 9.08 -7.11 -2.58
CA ILE A 265 9.34 -6.70 -1.21
C ILE A 265 8.21 -7.29 -0.36
N THR A 266 8.54 -8.01 0.70
CA THR A 266 7.53 -8.52 1.62
C THR A 266 7.44 -7.64 2.86
N VAL A 267 6.23 -7.36 3.33
CA VAL A 267 5.97 -6.66 4.62
C VAL A 267 5.59 -7.64 5.74
N ALA A 268 5.76 -8.93 5.50
CA ALA A 268 5.28 -9.98 6.41
C ALA A 268 5.98 -9.96 7.77
N ASP A 269 7.28 -9.68 7.80
CA ASP A 269 8.08 -9.71 9.03
C ASP A 269 7.75 -8.49 9.90
N GLU A 270 7.60 -7.31 9.31
CA GLU A 270 7.17 -6.08 9.98
C GLU A 270 5.75 -6.23 10.56
N ILE A 271 4.82 -6.85 9.83
CA ILE A 271 3.48 -7.14 10.35
C ILE A 271 3.54 -8.17 11.49
N ALA A 272 4.37 -9.20 11.35
CA ALA A 272 4.53 -10.23 12.36
C ALA A 272 5.10 -9.64 13.66
N GLU A 273 6.06 -8.72 13.59
CA GLU A 273 6.62 -8.03 14.76
C GLU A 273 5.53 -7.27 15.53
N VAL A 274 4.75 -6.41 14.85
CA VAL A 274 3.65 -5.67 15.51
C VAL A 274 2.59 -6.62 16.07
N LEU A 275 2.26 -7.71 15.36
CA LEU A 275 1.34 -8.73 15.86
C LEU A 275 1.86 -9.45 17.10
N GLN A 276 3.17 -9.60 17.29
CA GLN A 276 3.74 -10.18 18.51
C GLN A 276 3.54 -9.26 19.71
N ASP A 277 3.73 -7.95 19.53
CA ASP A 277 3.55 -6.95 20.57
C ASP A 277 2.08 -6.78 20.99
N LEU A 278 1.15 -7.11 20.10
CA LEU A 278 -0.29 -7.06 20.35
C LEU A 278 -0.89 -8.36 20.91
N LYS A 279 -0.08 -9.41 21.10
CA LYS A 279 -0.56 -10.64 21.76
C LYS A 279 -0.96 -10.32 23.21
N PRO A 280 -2.12 -10.81 23.69
CA PRO A 280 -2.49 -10.72 25.09
C PRO A 280 -1.52 -11.45 26.02
#